data_AF-A0A2E7SIX8-F1
#
_entry.id   AF-A0A2E7SIX8-F1
#
_cell.length_a   1.000
_cell.length_b   1.000
_cell.length_c   1.000
_cell.angle_alpha   90.00
_cell.angle_beta   90.00
_cell.angle_gamma   90.00
#
_symmetry.space_group_name_H-M   'P 1'
#
loop_
_entity.id
_entity.type
_entity.pdbx_description
1 polymer ?
#
loop_
_entity_poly.entity_id
_entity_poly.type
_entity_poly.pdbx_seq_one_letter_code
_entity_poly.pdbx_strand_id
1 'polypeptide(L)'
;MEKALFHRLWMELDFDDHPYPGSHSPMPQGELKMTTHEGAITIGDDRITFRLGKGEDGEDSIHRWTSEPTKMNDGPERMGEHRWSLSPKDFGLTLSAFIAVKIGPPEASRGTSILNERMLLGELRNALAPHLKSWTWHLEVDNKTDRFGWYVRAPEEWDSLFTIFVGLGWNPEYPENKRGFLLFERAPPGELDRPDEEEANRLDSLRTVALCNDQRGALTKMTNEPEWAHVSTPHHIEDLPGDVQLWPPSMGRWPLLVARQEEITTSLETAAWAATIVESLEPAISTLSAKIEKLNWK
;
A
#
# COMPACT_ATOMS: atom_id res chain seq x y z
N MET A 1 -2.37 -16.30 17.52
CA MET A 1 -3.56 -15.81 16.79
C MET A 1 -3.73 -14.31 16.93
N GLU A 2 -3.63 -13.75 18.13
CA GLU A 2 -3.79 -12.30 18.37
C GLU A 2 -2.88 -11.43 17.52
N LYS A 3 -1.56 -11.70 17.50
CA LYS A 3 -0.61 -10.99 16.63
C LYS A 3 -0.96 -11.08 15.14
N ALA A 4 -1.49 -12.22 14.70
CA ALA A 4 -1.90 -12.41 13.31
C ALA A 4 -3.18 -11.64 12.99
N LEU A 5 -4.13 -11.57 13.94
CA LEU A 5 -5.31 -10.72 13.84
C LEU A 5 -4.91 -9.24 13.78
N PHE A 6 -4.08 -8.77 14.72
CA PHE A 6 -3.59 -7.40 14.76
C PHE A 6 -2.91 -7.02 13.44
N HIS A 7 -1.97 -7.82 12.96
CA HIS A 7 -1.30 -7.58 11.67
C HIS A 7 -2.31 -7.52 10.52
N ARG A 8 -3.30 -8.42 10.48
CA ARG A 8 -4.30 -8.39 9.40
C ARG A 8 -5.19 -7.15 9.44
N LEU A 9 -5.58 -6.67 10.62
CA LEU A 9 -6.36 -5.43 10.77
C LEU A 9 -5.50 -4.19 10.46
N TRP A 10 -4.23 -4.20 10.87
CA TRP A 10 -3.25 -3.17 10.53
C TRP A 10 -3.14 -2.96 9.03
N MET A 11 -3.13 -4.05 8.25
CA MET A 11 -3.10 -3.97 6.79
C MET A 11 -4.32 -3.28 6.16
N GLU A 12 -5.44 -3.17 6.86
CA GLU A 12 -6.63 -2.47 6.35
C GLU A 12 -6.58 -0.96 6.60
N LEU A 13 -5.62 -0.46 7.40
CA LEU A 13 -5.45 0.97 7.58
C LEU A 13 -4.98 1.61 6.29
N ASP A 14 -5.60 2.75 5.97
CA ASP A 14 -5.10 3.66 4.97
C ASP A 14 -3.67 4.08 5.31
N PHE A 15 -2.87 4.30 4.27
CA PHE A 15 -1.45 4.60 4.44
C PHE A 15 -1.25 5.85 5.31
N ASP A 16 -2.04 6.89 5.05
CA ASP A 16 -1.94 8.21 5.72
C ASP A 16 -2.56 8.23 7.13
N ASP A 17 -3.27 7.16 7.53
CA ASP A 17 -4.00 7.06 8.80
C ASP A 17 -3.25 6.27 9.87
N HIS A 18 -2.01 5.85 9.57
CA HIS A 18 -1.15 5.18 10.53
C HIS A 18 -0.76 6.10 11.71
N PRO A 19 -0.80 5.62 12.97
CA PRO A 19 -0.53 6.45 14.15
C PRO A 19 0.83 7.15 14.14
N TYR A 20 0.86 8.34 14.74
CA TYR A 20 2.07 9.11 15.04
C TYR A 20 2.18 9.40 16.55
N PRO A 21 3.37 9.22 17.18
CA PRO A 21 4.58 8.63 16.61
C PRO A 21 4.43 7.10 16.46
N GLY A 22 5.11 6.51 15.48
CA GLY A 22 5.05 5.07 15.25
C GLY A 22 5.30 4.72 13.78
N SER A 23 6.04 3.64 13.53
CA SER A 23 6.32 3.20 12.18
C SER A 23 5.11 2.53 11.53
N HIS A 24 5.13 2.40 10.20
CA HIS A 24 4.19 1.58 9.43
C HIS A 24 4.35 0.06 9.67
N SER A 25 5.14 -0.33 10.68
CA SER A 25 5.35 -1.72 11.02
C SER A 25 4.10 -2.34 11.66
N PRO A 26 3.62 -3.48 11.14
CA PRO A 26 2.48 -4.21 11.71
C PRO A 26 2.84 -4.97 12.99
N MET A 27 4.09 -4.90 13.44
CA MET A 27 4.51 -5.52 14.69
C MET A 27 3.97 -4.70 15.86
N PRO A 28 3.28 -5.32 16.85
CA PRO A 28 2.79 -4.60 18.02
C PRO A 28 3.92 -3.89 18.78
N GLN A 29 3.65 -2.66 19.21
CA GLN A 29 4.53 -1.88 20.07
C GLN A 29 3.98 -1.83 21.49
N GLY A 30 4.82 -2.17 22.46
CA GLY A 30 4.38 -2.29 23.85
C GLY A 30 3.55 -3.55 24.10
N GLU A 31 2.51 -3.44 24.93
CA GLU A 31 1.66 -4.55 25.31
C GLU A 31 0.46 -4.68 24.35
N LEU A 32 0.39 -5.80 23.62
CA LEU A 32 -0.78 -6.14 22.82
C LEU A 32 -1.93 -6.61 23.73
N LYS A 33 -3.05 -5.90 23.72
CA LYS A 33 -4.23 -6.20 24.53
C LYS A 33 -5.38 -6.63 23.62
N MET A 34 -6.03 -7.75 23.96
CA MET A 34 -7.22 -8.22 23.27
C MET A 34 -8.35 -8.48 24.27
N THR A 35 -9.53 -7.92 23.98
CA THR A 35 -10.75 -8.12 24.75
C THR A 35 -11.85 -8.65 23.82
N THR A 36 -12.70 -9.53 24.34
CA THR A 36 -13.85 -10.08 23.62
C THR A 36 -15.14 -9.56 24.25
N HIS A 37 -16.06 -9.12 23.40
CA HIS A 37 -17.39 -8.63 23.74
C HIS A 37 -18.43 -9.51 23.04
N GLU A 38 -19.71 -9.27 23.34
CA GLU A 38 -20.79 -9.93 22.63
C GLU A 38 -20.78 -9.50 21.14
N GLY A 39 -20.32 -10.40 20.27
CA GLY A 39 -20.26 -10.15 18.82
C GLY A 39 -19.07 -9.30 18.35
N ALA A 40 -18.06 -9.02 19.19
CA ALA A 40 -16.91 -8.22 18.77
C ALA A 40 -15.60 -8.54 19.50
N ILE A 41 -14.47 -8.31 18.82
CA ILE A 41 -13.12 -8.29 19.39
C ILE A 41 -12.63 -6.86 19.35
N THR A 42 -12.10 -6.37 20.47
CA THR A 42 -11.26 -5.18 20.49
C THR A 42 -9.81 -5.64 20.70
N ILE A 43 -8.90 -5.20 19.85
CA ILE A 43 -7.47 -5.55 19.92
C ILE A 43 -6.63 -4.31 19.61
N GLY A 44 -5.61 -4.04 20.42
CA GLY A 44 -4.79 -2.85 20.24
C GLY A 44 -3.46 -2.94 20.96
N ASP A 45 -2.57 -2.03 20.60
CA ASP A 45 -1.29 -1.81 21.26
C ASP A 45 -1.21 -0.34 21.73
N ASP A 46 -0.01 0.13 22.07
CA ASP A 46 0.15 1.51 22.57
C ASP A 46 -0.16 2.60 21.51
N ARG A 47 -0.31 2.22 20.23
CA ARG A 47 -0.49 3.16 19.11
C ARG A 47 -1.93 3.26 18.64
N ILE A 48 -2.63 2.12 18.61
CA ILE A 48 -3.96 2.05 17.99
C ILE A 48 -4.81 0.94 18.59
N THR A 49 -6.11 1.19 18.60
CA THR A 49 -7.15 0.22 18.93
C THR A 49 -8.00 -0.13 17.71
N PHE A 50 -8.17 -1.43 17.49
CA PHE A 50 -9.04 -1.97 16.44
C PHE A 50 -10.27 -2.63 17.06
N ARG A 51 -11.42 -2.45 16.42
CA ARG A 51 -12.62 -3.27 16.63
C ARG A 51 -12.90 -4.13 15.41
N LEU A 52 -13.19 -5.41 15.62
CA LEU A 52 -13.75 -6.31 14.61
C LEU A 52 -15.11 -6.83 15.09
N GLY A 53 -16.17 -6.58 14.32
CA GLY A 53 -17.52 -7.10 14.59
C GLY A 53 -18.56 -6.03 14.91
N LYS A 54 -19.48 -6.34 15.82
CA LYS A 54 -20.58 -5.45 16.22
C LYS A 54 -20.11 -4.32 17.13
N GLY A 55 -20.99 -3.35 17.36
CA GLY A 55 -20.80 -2.27 18.33
C GLY A 55 -20.79 -0.88 17.69
N GLU A 56 -20.85 0.12 18.56
CA GLU A 56 -20.80 1.54 18.23
C GLU A 56 -19.37 2.07 18.17
N ASP A 57 -19.23 3.34 17.77
CA ASP A 57 -17.96 4.04 17.63
C ASP A 57 -17.26 4.24 18.98
N GLY A 58 -15.94 4.13 18.99
CA GLY A 58 -15.13 4.31 20.21
C GLY A 58 -13.68 3.84 20.11
N GLU A 59 -13.41 2.89 19.21
CA GLU A 59 -12.06 2.51 18.79
C GLU A 59 -11.60 3.35 17.60
N ASP A 60 -10.28 3.44 17.42
CA ASP A 60 -9.68 4.24 16.36
C ASP A 60 -10.02 3.68 14.95
N SER A 61 -10.10 2.35 14.83
CA SER A 61 -10.30 1.64 13.56
C SER A 61 -11.32 0.50 13.70
N ILE A 62 -12.43 0.59 12.97
CA ILE A 62 -13.59 -0.29 13.13
C ILE A 62 -13.84 -1.07 11.83
N HIS A 63 -13.80 -2.40 11.92
CA HIS A 63 -14.05 -3.32 10.81
C HIS A 63 -15.29 -4.17 11.08
N ARG A 64 -16.20 -4.22 10.12
CA ARG A 64 -17.42 -5.04 10.23
C ARG A 64 -17.13 -6.50 9.84
N TRP A 65 -17.72 -7.44 10.59
CA TRP A 65 -17.54 -8.90 10.39
C TRP A 65 -18.74 -9.49 9.65
N THR A 66 -18.61 -9.66 8.34
CA THR A 66 -19.72 -10.04 7.46
C THR A 66 -19.48 -11.37 6.74
N SER A 67 -20.55 -12.02 6.30
CA SER A 67 -20.46 -13.34 5.65
C SER A 67 -19.76 -13.27 4.30
N GLU A 68 -19.87 -12.12 3.65
CA GLU A 68 -19.26 -11.79 2.36
C GLU A 68 -18.58 -10.41 2.45
N PRO A 69 -17.45 -10.19 1.74
CA PRO A 69 -16.85 -8.86 1.64
C PRO A 69 -17.85 -7.86 1.08
N THR A 70 -18.14 -6.81 1.85
CA THR A 70 -19.24 -5.89 1.56
C THR A 70 -18.79 -4.44 1.73
N LYS A 71 -19.26 -3.55 0.86
CA LYS A 71 -19.14 -2.09 1.03
C LYS A 71 -20.12 -1.64 2.13
N MET A 72 -19.60 -1.06 3.20
CA MET A 72 -20.32 -0.68 4.43
C MET A 72 -20.80 0.77 4.41
N ASN A 73 -19.97 1.68 3.95
CA ASN A 73 -20.30 3.10 3.78
C ASN A 73 -19.81 3.58 2.42
N ASP A 74 -20.13 4.82 2.06
CA ASP A 74 -19.75 5.32 0.75
C ASP A 74 -18.27 5.65 0.60
N GLY A 75 -17.62 6.14 1.67
CA GLY A 75 -16.23 6.60 1.72
C GLY A 75 -15.86 7.57 0.58
N PRO A 76 -14.62 8.09 0.51
CA PRO A 76 -13.55 7.99 1.50
C PRO A 76 -13.83 8.81 2.79
N GLU A 77 -13.51 8.27 3.96
CA GLU A 77 -13.47 8.95 5.26
C GLU A 77 -12.20 8.48 6.01
N ARG A 78 -11.54 9.38 6.76
CA ARG A 78 -10.32 9.05 7.51
C ARG A 78 -10.68 8.40 8.85
N MET A 79 -10.13 7.20 9.11
CA MET A 79 -10.33 6.42 10.36
C MET A 79 -11.82 6.14 10.70
N GLY A 80 -12.08 5.44 11.82
CA GLY A 80 -13.44 5.05 12.21
C GLY A 80 -13.92 3.79 11.49
N GLU A 81 -15.17 3.77 11.01
CA GLU A 81 -15.71 2.62 10.29
C GLU A 81 -15.15 2.53 8.86
N HIS A 82 -14.38 1.47 8.60
CA HIS A 82 -13.78 1.17 7.32
C HIS A 82 -14.85 0.96 6.25
N ARG A 83 -14.62 1.49 5.04
CA ARG A 83 -15.56 1.39 3.92
C ARG A 83 -15.86 -0.05 3.54
N TRP A 84 -14.91 -0.95 3.75
CA TRP A 84 -15.01 -2.35 3.37
C TRP A 84 -15.02 -3.24 4.61
N SER A 85 -16.02 -4.12 4.69
CA SER A 85 -16.04 -5.14 5.72
C SER A 85 -14.99 -6.21 5.49
N LEU A 86 -14.76 -7.00 6.54
CA LEU A 86 -13.95 -8.21 6.51
C LEU A 86 -14.84 -9.44 6.66
N SER A 87 -14.44 -10.52 6.01
CA SER A 87 -15.16 -11.78 5.96
C SER A 87 -14.22 -12.96 6.21
N PRO A 88 -14.73 -14.18 6.43
CA PRO A 88 -13.89 -15.38 6.54
C PRO A 88 -12.92 -15.58 5.37
N LYS A 89 -13.26 -15.09 4.17
CA LYS A 89 -12.41 -15.20 2.97
C LYS A 89 -11.12 -14.37 3.09
N ASP A 90 -11.11 -13.35 3.95
CA ASP A 90 -9.99 -12.43 4.14
C ASP A 90 -8.95 -12.91 5.17
N PHE A 91 -9.28 -13.92 5.97
CA PHE A 91 -8.46 -14.37 7.11
C PHE A 91 -7.91 -15.80 6.95
N GLY A 92 -8.32 -16.54 5.92
CA GLY A 92 -8.03 -17.97 5.80
C GLY A 92 -8.68 -18.80 6.92
N LEU A 93 -8.54 -20.13 6.84
CA LEU A 93 -9.31 -21.05 7.71
C LEU A 93 -9.01 -20.88 9.20
N THR A 94 -7.73 -20.79 9.59
CA THR A 94 -7.35 -20.78 11.01
C THR A 94 -7.78 -19.50 11.73
N LEU A 95 -7.58 -18.34 11.10
CA LEU A 95 -7.89 -17.05 11.73
C LEU A 95 -9.39 -16.74 11.66
N SER A 96 -10.09 -17.12 10.59
CA SER A 96 -11.55 -17.05 10.55
C SER A 96 -12.22 -17.92 11.62
N ALA A 97 -11.74 -19.15 11.84
CA ALA A 97 -12.25 -20.02 12.90
C ALA A 97 -11.98 -19.44 14.30
N PHE A 98 -10.79 -18.87 14.53
CA PHE A 98 -10.47 -18.18 15.77
C PHE A 98 -11.43 -17.01 16.05
N ILE A 99 -11.69 -16.16 15.04
CA ILE A 99 -12.64 -15.05 15.15
C ILE A 99 -14.04 -15.59 15.46
N ALA A 100 -14.52 -16.59 14.70
CA ALA A 100 -15.85 -17.13 14.87
C ALA A 100 -16.09 -17.77 16.26
N VAL A 101 -15.07 -18.41 16.84
CA VAL A 101 -15.14 -18.95 18.22
C VAL A 101 -15.26 -17.83 19.26
N LYS A 102 -14.66 -16.67 19.01
CA LYS A 102 -14.66 -15.53 19.94
C LYS A 102 -15.93 -14.69 19.85
N ILE A 103 -16.38 -14.39 18.64
CA ILE A 103 -17.44 -13.38 18.41
C ILE A 103 -18.67 -13.93 17.69
N GLY A 104 -18.72 -15.24 17.45
CA GLY A 104 -19.81 -15.87 16.71
C GLY A 104 -19.65 -15.79 15.20
N PRO A 105 -20.61 -16.37 14.45
CA PRO A 105 -20.57 -16.37 13.00
C PRO A 105 -20.67 -14.95 12.43
N PRO A 106 -20.12 -14.71 11.23
CA PRO A 106 -20.26 -13.43 10.56
C PRO A 106 -21.72 -13.11 10.23
N GLU A 107 -22.05 -11.83 10.18
CA GLU A 107 -23.42 -11.38 9.89
C GLU A 107 -23.68 -11.27 8.39
N ALA A 108 -24.92 -11.57 7.99
CA ALA A 108 -25.35 -11.28 6.62
C ALA A 108 -25.53 -9.77 6.46
N SER A 109 -24.85 -9.18 5.47
CA SER A 109 -25.02 -7.78 5.08
C SER A 109 -25.74 -7.68 3.73
N ARG A 110 -26.49 -6.59 3.53
CA ARG A 110 -27.21 -6.28 2.27
C ARG A 110 -26.46 -5.28 1.38
N GLY A 111 -25.26 -4.85 1.77
CA GLY A 111 -24.47 -3.91 0.99
C GLY A 111 -23.97 -4.50 -0.33
N THR A 112 -23.36 -3.65 -1.16
CA THR A 112 -22.74 -4.06 -2.42
C THR A 112 -21.56 -4.99 -2.13
N SER A 113 -21.53 -6.15 -2.80
CA SER A 113 -20.39 -7.05 -2.73
C SER A 113 -19.15 -6.41 -3.34
N ILE A 114 -18.02 -6.53 -2.65
CA ILE A 114 -16.68 -6.10 -3.11
C ILE A 114 -15.75 -7.30 -3.34
N LEU A 115 -16.35 -8.48 -3.60
CA LEU A 115 -15.58 -9.73 -3.70
C LEU A 115 -14.56 -9.67 -4.85
N ASN A 116 -14.92 -9.06 -5.98
CA ASN A 116 -14.01 -8.96 -7.13
C ASN A 116 -12.80 -8.08 -6.82
N GLU A 117 -13.01 -6.99 -6.07
CA GLU A 117 -11.97 -6.10 -5.59
C GLU A 117 -11.05 -6.81 -4.59
N ARG A 118 -11.61 -7.56 -3.63
CA ARG A 118 -10.80 -8.39 -2.71
C ARG A 118 -10.01 -9.47 -3.43
N MET A 119 -10.60 -10.10 -4.46
CA MET A 119 -9.89 -11.06 -5.31
C MET A 119 -8.72 -10.40 -6.04
N LEU A 120 -8.93 -9.23 -6.66
CA LEU A 120 -7.86 -8.46 -7.29
C LEU A 120 -6.72 -8.16 -6.30
N LEU A 121 -7.04 -7.62 -5.13
CA LEU A 121 -6.04 -7.32 -4.10
C LEU A 121 -5.28 -8.56 -3.64
N GLY A 122 -5.96 -9.70 -3.55
CA GLY A 122 -5.34 -11.00 -3.26
C GLY A 122 -4.37 -11.44 -4.35
N GLU A 123 -4.77 -11.37 -5.63
CA GLU A 123 -3.92 -11.71 -6.77
C GLU A 123 -2.70 -10.78 -6.87
N LEU A 124 -2.91 -9.47 -6.72
CA LEU A 124 -1.83 -8.48 -6.67
C LEU A 124 -0.80 -8.82 -5.59
N ARG A 125 -1.26 -9.07 -4.36
CA ARG A 125 -0.37 -9.42 -3.26
C ARG A 125 0.38 -10.73 -3.52
N ASN A 126 -0.31 -11.76 -4.01
CA ASN A 126 0.31 -13.06 -4.30
C ASN A 126 1.40 -12.95 -5.37
N ALA A 127 1.16 -12.14 -6.41
CA ALA A 127 2.12 -11.95 -7.50
C ALA A 127 3.33 -11.11 -7.07
N LEU A 128 3.14 -10.08 -6.25
CA LEU A 128 4.20 -9.11 -5.93
C LEU A 128 4.98 -9.45 -4.64
N ALA A 129 4.38 -10.14 -3.66
CA ALA A 129 5.04 -10.48 -2.39
C ALA A 129 6.39 -11.23 -2.54
N PRO A 130 6.60 -12.11 -3.54
CA PRO A 130 7.91 -12.71 -3.79
C PRO A 130 9.03 -11.71 -4.11
N HIS A 131 8.69 -10.57 -4.74
CA HIS A 131 9.60 -9.50 -5.13
C HIS A 131 9.78 -8.45 -4.00
N LEU A 132 8.76 -8.28 -3.15
CA LEU A 132 8.70 -7.28 -2.08
C LEU A 132 8.81 -7.92 -0.69
N LYS A 133 9.86 -8.72 -0.48
CA LYS A 133 10.09 -9.43 0.79
C LYS A 133 10.27 -8.45 1.95
N SER A 134 9.54 -8.68 3.04
CA SER A 134 9.54 -7.83 4.25
C SER A 134 8.92 -6.44 4.07
N TRP A 135 8.43 -6.08 2.89
CA TRP A 135 7.67 -4.85 2.70
C TRP A 135 6.32 -4.96 3.38
N THR A 136 5.82 -3.82 3.86
CA THR A 136 4.54 -3.73 4.57
C THR A 136 3.43 -3.30 3.60
N TRP A 137 2.21 -3.78 3.82
CA TRP A 137 1.09 -3.64 2.88
C TRP A 137 -0.06 -2.93 3.59
N HIS A 138 -0.55 -1.85 2.99
CA HIS A 138 -1.56 -0.95 3.54
C HIS A 138 -2.65 -0.73 2.51
N LEU A 139 -3.90 -0.94 2.90
CA LEU A 139 -5.03 -0.86 1.99
C LEU A 139 -5.38 0.60 1.72
N GLU A 140 -5.45 0.98 0.45
CA GLU A 140 -5.90 2.31 0.03
C GLU A 140 -7.29 2.18 -0.58
N VAL A 141 -8.33 2.42 0.23
CA VAL A 141 -9.74 2.40 -0.22
C VAL A 141 -10.56 3.54 0.39
N ASP A 142 -10.01 4.20 1.41
CA ASP A 142 -10.70 5.09 2.35
C ASP A 142 -10.25 6.54 2.26
N ASN A 143 -9.25 6.87 1.43
CA ASN A 143 -8.71 8.23 1.34
C ASN A 143 -8.72 8.79 -0.10
N LYS A 144 -8.15 8.09 -1.09
CA LYS A 144 -8.11 8.58 -2.48
C LYS A 144 -9.43 8.34 -3.25
N THR A 145 -9.84 9.33 -4.06
CA THR A 145 -11.07 9.27 -4.87
C THR A 145 -10.87 8.69 -6.28
N ASP A 146 -9.62 8.59 -6.73
CA ASP A 146 -9.23 8.26 -8.10
C ASP A 146 -8.61 6.85 -8.24
N ARG A 147 -8.45 6.13 -7.13
CA ARG A 147 -7.81 4.82 -7.11
C ARG A 147 -8.26 3.99 -5.91
N PHE A 148 -8.00 2.69 -5.99
CA PHE A 148 -7.94 1.83 -4.83
C PHE A 148 -6.90 0.74 -5.05
N GLY A 149 -6.26 0.26 -3.98
CA GLY A 149 -5.15 -0.69 -4.13
C GLY A 149 -4.40 -0.97 -2.86
N TRP A 150 -3.18 -1.46 -3.03
CA TRP A 150 -2.19 -1.56 -1.97
C TRP A 150 -1.18 -0.44 -2.08
N TYR A 151 -0.93 0.24 -0.97
CA TYR A 151 0.33 0.91 -0.72
C TYR A 151 1.30 -0.07 -0.07
N VAL A 152 2.44 -0.31 -0.73
CA VAL A 152 3.46 -1.27 -0.31
C VAL A 152 4.72 -0.50 0.03
N ARG A 153 5.11 -0.50 1.31
CA ARG A 153 6.19 0.35 1.82
C ARG A 153 7.44 -0.43 2.14
N ALA A 154 8.59 0.18 1.83
CA ALA A 154 9.90 -0.32 2.15
C ALA A 154 10.04 -0.67 3.65
N PRO A 155 10.86 -1.67 4.00
CA PRO A 155 11.13 -2.04 5.39
C PRO A 155 11.64 -0.85 6.21
N GLU A 156 11.20 -0.76 7.46
CA GLU A 156 11.55 0.33 8.37
C GLU A 156 13.06 0.44 8.56
N GLU A 157 13.76 -0.69 8.65
CA GLU A 157 15.21 -0.75 8.84
C GLU A 157 16.04 -0.20 7.66
N TRP A 158 15.39 0.15 6.54
CA TRP A 158 16.05 0.79 5.41
C TRP A 158 16.05 2.32 5.52
N ASP A 159 15.36 2.91 6.52
CA ASP A 159 15.21 4.37 6.64
C ASP A 159 14.75 5.01 5.32
N SER A 160 13.73 4.43 4.70
CA SER A 160 13.25 4.74 3.35
C SER A 160 11.73 4.95 3.36
N LEU A 161 11.27 6.00 2.70
CA LEU A 161 9.87 6.35 2.49
C LEU A 161 9.35 5.88 1.13
N PHE A 162 10.22 5.31 0.28
CA PHE A 162 9.81 4.74 -1.00
C PHE A 162 8.67 3.76 -0.84
N THR A 163 7.66 3.96 -1.67
CA THR A 163 6.40 3.21 -1.64
C THR A 163 6.00 2.84 -3.07
N ILE A 164 5.38 1.67 -3.21
CA ILE A 164 4.73 1.24 -4.44
C ILE A 164 3.22 1.30 -4.21
N PHE A 165 2.50 2.07 -5.01
CA PHE A 165 1.05 1.89 -5.14
C PHE A 165 0.79 0.84 -6.21
N VAL A 166 -0.15 -0.09 -5.97
CA VAL A 166 -0.61 -1.03 -7.00
C VAL A 166 -2.08 -1.36 -6.82
N GLY A 167 -2.87 -1.21 -7.88
CA GLY A 167 -4.32 -1.42 -7.81
C GLY A 167 -5.01 -1.02 -9.10
N LEU A 168 -6.22 -0.45 -8.96
CA LEU A 168 -6.91 0.20 -10.08
C LEU A 168 -6.91 1.72 -9.88
N GLY A 169 -6.76 2.45 -10.98
CA GLY A 169 -6.90 3.91 -11.02
C GLY A 169 -7.84 4.34 -12.15
N TRP A 170 -8.47 5.51 -12.00
CA TRP A 170 -9.40 6.10 -12.97
C TRP A 170 -9.38 7.64 -12.88
N ASN A 171 -9.99 8.30 -13.87
CA ASN A 171 -10.35 9.71 -13.71
C ASN A 171 -11.64 9.78 -12.86
N PRO A 172 -11.70 10.55 -11.76
CA PRO A 172 -12.90 10.69 -10.93
C PRO A 172 -14.19 11.06 -11.70
N GLU A 173 -14.07 11.76 -12.82
CA GLU A 173 -15.21 12.10 -13.70
C GLU A 173 -15.73 10.90 -14.52
N TYR A 174 -14.91 9.85 -14.67
CA TYR A 174 -15.19 8.64 -15.45
C TYR A 174 -14.82 7.37 -14.65
N PRO A 175 -15.50 7.11 -13.51
CA PRO A 175 -15.15 6.03 -12.58
C PRO A 175 -15.39 4.62 -13.14
N GLU A 176 -16.06 4.48 -14.29
CA GLU A 176 -16.21 3.23 -15.02
C GLU A 176 -14.93 2.80 -15.75
N ASN A 177 -14.01 3.73 -16.01
CA ASN A 177 -12.77 3.48 -16.75
C ASN A 177 -11.61 3.10 -15.83
N LYS A 178 -11.87 2.18 -14.89
CA LYS A 178 -10.85 1.67 -13.95
C LYS A 178 -9.93 0.70 -14.66
N ARG A 179 -8.63 0.92 -14.54
CA ARG A 179 -7.59 0.08 -15.15
C ARG A 179 -6.44 -0.15 -14.19
N GLY A 180 -5.64 -1.18 -14.43
CA GLY A 180 -4.42 -1.44 -13.67
C GLY A 180 -3.58 -0.17 -13.59
N PHE A 181 -3.17 0.17 -12.36
CA PHE A 181 -2.46 1.38 -12.05
C PHE A 181 -1.38 1.08 -11.02
N LEU A 182 -0.16 1.52 -11.30
CA LEU A 182 1.00 1.31 -10.44
C LEU A 182 1.84 2.59 -10.39
N LEU A 183 2.29 2.92 -9.19
CA LEU A 183 3.23 4.01 -8.95
C LEU A 183 4.43 3.49 -8.20
N PHE A 184 5.62 3.98 -8.54
CA PHE A 184 6.80 3.87 -7.69
C PHE A 184 7.21 5.27 -7.27
N GLU A 185 7.06 5.56 -5.98
CA GLU A 185 7.03 6.92 -5.49
C GLU A 185 7.79 7.11 -4.18
N ARG A 186 8.09 8.38 -3.93
CA ARG A 186 8.73 8.88 -2.72
C ARG A 186 8.30 10.33 -2.55
N ALA A 187 8.32 10.81 -1.30
CA ALA A 187 8.15 12.23 -1.02
C ALA A 187 9.37 13.06 -1.51
N PRO A 188 9.19 14.18 -2.24
CA PRO A 188 10.22 15.12 -2.63
C PRO A 188 10.84 15.75 -1.38
N PRO A 189 12.02 16.37 -1.54
CA PRO A 189 12.73 16.97 -0.44
C PRO A 189 11.88 18.06 0.22
N GLY A 190 11.63 17.94 1.53
CA GLY A 190 10.94 18.96 2.32
C GLY A 190 9.41 18.93 2.27
N GLU A 191 8.79 18.03 1.49
CA GLU A 191 7.35 17.78 1.56
C GLU A 191 7.11 16.57 2.48
N LEU A 192 7.13 16.86 3.79
CA LEU A 192 6.99 15.87 4.86
C LEU A 192 5.65 16.06 5.57
N ASP A 193 4.92 14.97 5.73
CA ASP A 193 3.72 14.96 6.58
C ASP A 193 4.09 14.77 8.05
N ARG A 194 5.26 14.18 8.35
CA ARG A 194 5.67 13.82 9.71
C ARG A 194 7.13 14.20 10.01
N PRO A 195 7.41 14.85 11.17
CA PRO A 195 8.78 15.21 11.55
C PRO A 195 9.73 14.02 11.77
N ASP A 196 9.20 12.84 12.14
CA ASP A 196 10.01 11.64 12.34
C ASP A 196 10.52 11.01 11.04
N GLU A 197 10.02 11.47 9.88
CA GLU A 197 10.42 11.00 8.55
C GLU A 197 11.48 11.88 7.87
N GLU A 198 11.91 12.98 8.50
CA GLU A 198 12.83 13.95 7.90
C GLU A 198 14.14 13.32 7.41
N GLU A 199 14.74 12.47 8.25
CA GLU A 199 16.00 11.80 7.90
C GLU A 199 15.82 10.81 6.74
N ALA A 200 14.74 10.02 6.76
CA ALA A 200 14.44 9.08 5.68
C ALA A 200 14.17 9.80 4.36
N ASN A 201 13.45 10.93 4.36
CA ASN A 201 13.23 11.77 3.17
C ASN A 201 14.54 12.35 2.62
N ARG A 202 15.44 12.77 3.52
CA ARG A 202 16.79 13.23 3.14
C ARG A 202 17.58 12.11 2.47
N LEU A 203 17.56 10.91 3.03
CA LEU A 203 18.21 9.72 2.45
C LEU A 203 17.59 9.32 1.10
N ASP A 204 16.27 9.37 0.97
CA ASP A 204 15.57 9.06 -0.28
C ASP A 204 15.85 10.06 -1.39
N SER A 205 16.08 11.32 -1.04
CA SER A 205 16.54 12.33 -1.99
C SER A 205 17.91 11.96 -2.57
N LEU A 206 18.80 11.40 -1.75
CA LEU A 206 20.12 10.92 -2.18
C LEU A 206 20.01 9.64 -3.00
N ARG A 207 19.14 8.71 -2.57
CA ARG A 207 18.84 7.49 -3.33
C ARG A 207 18.26 7.82 -4.70
N THR A 208 17.37 8.82 -4.79
CA THR A 208 16.81 9.28 -6.07
C THR A 208 17.92 9.74 -7.03
N VAL A 209 18.89 10.52 -6.55
CA VAL A 209 20.05 10.91 -7.37
C VAL A 209 20.84 9.69 -7.84
N ALA A 210 21.05 8.70 -6.98
CA ALA A 210 21.75 7.47 -7.35
C ALA A 210 20.95 6.61 -8.35
N LEU A 211 19.63 6.48 -8.16
CA LEU A 211 18.71 5.73 -9.02
C LEU A 211 18.61 6.32 -10.43
N CYS A 212 18.68 7.65 -10.54
CA CYS A 212 18.53 8.40 -11.77
C CYS A 212 19.87 8.77 -12.44
N ASN A 213 21.01 8.34 -11.89
CA ASN A 213 22.33 8.69 -12.44
C ASN A 213 22.51 8.20 -13.88
N ASP A 214 22.95 9.10 -14.77
CA ASP A 214 23.07 8.89 -16.22
C ASP A 214 23.93 7.67 -16.62
N GLN A 215 24.90 7.26 -15.78
CA GLN A 215 25.83 6.18 -16.12
C GLN A 215 25.48 4.85 -15.45
N ARG A 216 24.93 4.89 -14.23
CA ARG A 216 24.80 3.70 -13.38
C ARG A 216 23.44 3.56 -12.70
N GLY A 217 22.57 4.55 -12.84
CA GLY A 217 21.28 4.59 -12.19
C GLY A 217 20.40 3.41 -12.57
N ALA A 218 19.80 2.77 -11.58
CA ALA A 218 18.96 1.61 -11.80
C ALA A 218 17.72 1.95 -12.64
N LEU A 219 17.12 3.13 -12.45
CA LEU A 219 16.00 3.61 -13.27
C LEU A 219 16.48 4.05 -14.66
N THR A 220 17.67 4.68 -14.75
CA THR A 220 18.28 5.04 -16.04
C THR A 220 18.55 3.82 -16.92
N LYS A 221 18.87 2.66 -16.33
CA LYS A 221 19.04 1.40 -17.08
C LYS A 221 17.75 0.85 -17.69
N MET A 222 16.59 1.37 -17.30
CA MET A 222 15.30 1.01 -17.90
C MET A 222 15.01 1.82 -19.18
N THR A 223 15.87 2.77 -19.54
CA THR A 223 15.72 3.64 -20.72
C THR A 223 17.01 3.66 -21.55
N ASN A 224 16.86 4.01 -22.84
CA ASN A 224 17.96 4.26 -23.75
C ASN A 224 18.44 5.72 -23.72
N GLU A 225 17.86 6.58 -22.88
CA GLU A 225 18.17 8.01 -22.75
C GLU A 225 18.82 8.31 -21.39
N PRO A 226 20.17 8.41 -21.31
CA PRO A 226 20.88 8.68 -20.06
C PRO A 226 20.45 9.96 -19.36
N GLU A 227 20.08 10.99 -20.12
CA GLU A 227 19.76 12.33 -19.60
C GLU A 227 18.27 12.49 -19.20
N TRP A 228 17.46 11.42 -19.26
CA TRP A 228 16.01 11.48 -18.99
C TRP A 228 15.67 12.21 -17.70
N ALA A 229 16.46 11.99 -16.65
CA ALA A 229 16.26 12.55 -15.31
C ALA A 229 16.35 14.09 -15.27
N HIS A 230 17.06 14.68 -16.24
CA HIS A 230 17.35 16.11 -16.32
C HIS A 230 16.38 16.89 -17.24
N VAL A 231 15.56 16.18 -18.02
CA VAL A 231 14.58 16.78 -18.92
C VAL A 231 13.20 16.74 -18.25
N SER A 232 12.53 17.87 -18.08
CA SER A 232 11.25 17.93 -17.34
C SER A 232 10.03 17.42 -18.15
N THR A 233 10.13 16.23 -18.72
CA THR A 233 9.09 15.57 -19.51
C THR A 233 9.04 14.07 -19.19
N PRO A 234 7.85 13.46 -19.07
CA PRO A 234 7.75 12.01 -18.91
C PRO A 234 8.44 11.25 -20.05
N HIS A 235 9.18 10.20 -19.70
CA HIS A 235 9.89 9.33 -20.64
C HIS A 235 9.23 7.95 -20.65
N HIS A 236 8.80 7.47 -21.82
CA HIS A 236 8.10 6.19 -21.94
C HIS A 236 9.09 5.02 -22.02
N ILE A 237 8.78 3.91 -21.35
CA ILE A 237 9.55 2.68 -21.42
C ILE A 237 8.84 1.73 -22.41
N GLU A 238 9.37 1.60 -23.63
CA GLU A 238 8.75 0.82 -24.70
C GLU A 238 8.74 -0.69 -24.45
N ASP A 239 9.70 -1.20 -23.67
CA ASP A 239 9.88 -2.64 -23.43
C ASP A 239 8.98 -3.21 -22.32
N LEU A 240 8.11 -2.39 -21.70
CA LEU A 240 7.21 -2.80 -20.63
C LEU A 240 5.74 -2.79 -21.07
N PRO A 241 4.90 -3.67 -20.50
CA PRO A 241 3.51 -3.78 -20.92
C PRO A 241 2.67 -2.59 -20.44
N GLY A 242 1.88 -2.01 -21.35
CA GLY A 242 1.01 -0.87 -21.09
C GLY A 242 1.72 0.48 -21.24
N ASP A 243 1.10 1.54 -20.73
CA ASP A 243 1.70 2.88 -20.70
C ASP A 243 2.56 3.00 -19.42
N VAL A 244 3.86 2.78 -19.57
CA VAL A 244 4.84 2.88 -18.48
C VAL A 244 5.76 4.06 -18.72
N GLN A 245 5.80 4.99 -17.78
CA GLN A 245 6.53 6.24 -17.89
C GLN A 245 7.42 6.45 -16.67
N LEU A 246 8.67 6.81 -16.92
CA LEU A 246 9.53 7.44 -15.93
C LEU A 246 9.21 8.93 -15.86
N TRP A 247 9.01 9.42 -14.64
CA TRP A 247 8.72 10.80 -14.35
C TRP A 247 9.97 11.43 -13.69
N PRO A 248 10.71 12.27 -14.43
CA PRO A 248 12.03 12.71 -13.99
C PRO A 248 11.97 13.60 -12.74
N PRO A 249 12.94 13.48 -11.82
CA PRO A 249 13.02 14.34 -10.64
C PRO A 249 13.05 15.84 -10.98
N SER A 250 13.57 16.21 -12.15
CA SER A 250 13.59 17.58 -12.66
C SER A 250 12.18 18.20 -12.84
N MET A 251 11.13 17.38 -12.93
CA MET A 251 9.75 17.87 -12.94
C MET A 251 9.31 18.41 -11.57
N GLY A 252 10.03 18.10 -10.49
CA GLY A 252 9.65 18.46 -9.13
C GLY A 252 8.33 17.82 -8.70
N ARG A 253 7.99 16.66 -9.25
CA ARG A 253 6.74 15.93 -8.98
C ARG A 253 7.01 14.54 -8.43
N TRP A 254 5.95 13.96 -7.90
CA TRP A 254 5.83 12.58 -7.47
C TRP A 254 4.74 11.99 -8.36
N PRO A 255 4.90 10.78 -8.91
CA PRO A 255 5.89 9.72 -8.59
C PRO A 255 7.15 9.73 -9.49
N LEU A 256 8.05 8.74 -9.34
CA LEU A 256 9.21 8.53 -10.24
C LEU A 256 8.91 7.58 -11.41
N LEU A 257 7.94 6.68 -11.24
CA LEU A 257 7.38 5.87 -12.30
C LEU A 257 5.86 5.85 -12.17
N VAL A 258 5.18 6.03 -13.31
CA VAL A 258 3.74 5.87 -13.48
C VAL A 258 3.52 4.74 -14.47
N ALA A 259 2.67 3.77 -14.15
CA ALA A 259 2.27 2.74 -15.07
C ALA A 259 0.75 2.57 -15.11
N ARG A 260 0.19 2.44 -16.31
CA ARG A 260 -1.24 2.20 -16.55
C ARG A 260 -1.43 1.10 -17.58
N GLN A 261 -2.41 0.22 -17.34
CA GLN A 261 -2.88 -0.68 -18.39
C GLN A 261 -3.66 0.10 -19.47
N GLU A 262 -3.45 -0.28 -20.72
CA GLU A 262 -4.17 0.29 -21.88
C GLU A 262 -5.58 -0.26 -22.05
N GLU A 263 -5.88 -1.40 -21.44
CA GLU A 263 -7.17 -2.07 -21.55
C GLU A 263 -7.64 -2.57 -20.18
N ILE A 264 -8.96 -2.76 -20.04
CA ILE A 264 -9.52 -3.38 -18.84
C ILE A 264 -9.32 -4.89 -18.95
N THR A 265 -8.60 -5.47 -17.99
CA THR A 265 -8.28 -6.90 -17.97
C THR A 265 -8.84 -7.59 -16.72
N THR A 266 -8.71 -8.91 -16.66
CA THR A 266 -9.07 -9.68 -15.46
C THR A 266 -8.13 -9.39 -14.27
N SER A 267 -8.52 -9.79 -13.07
CA SER A 267 -7.68 -9.64 -11.87
C SER A 267 -6.32 -10.33 -11.99
N LEU A 268 -6.29 -11.52 -12.59
CA LEU A 268 -5.06 -12.29 -12.76
C LEU A 268 -4.12 -11.63 -13.77
N GLU A 269 -4.66 -11.13 -14.89
CA GLU A 269 -3.89 -10.40 -15.90
C GLU A 269 -3.34 -9.08 -15.34
N THR A 270 -4.15 -8.36 -14.55
CA THR A 270 -3.72 -7.15 -13.85
C THR A 270 -2.57 -7.43 -12.89
N ALA A 271 -2.64 -8.55 -12.15
CA ALA A 271 -1.58 -8.96 -11.23
C ALA A 271 -0.30 -9.39 -11.94
N ALA A 272 -0.42 -10.13 -13.05
CA ALA A 272 0.73 -10.48 -13.87
C ALA A 272 1.40 -9.25 -14.49
N TRP A 273 0.60 -8.31 -15.00
CA TRP A 273 1.07 -7.02 -15.51
C TRP A 273 1.86 -6.23 -14.47
N ALA A 274 1.30 -6.07 -13.26
CA ALA A 274 1.97 -5.36 -12.18
C ALA A 274 3.26 -6.07 -11.75
N ALA A 275 3.27 -7.41 -11.70
CA ALA A 275 4.45 -8.18 -11.34
C ALA A 275 5.61 -7.97 -12.33
N THR A 276 5.34 -7.94 -13.65
CA THR A 276 6.36 -7.65 -14.67
C THR A 276 7.03 -6.27 -14.46
N ILE A 277 6.24 -5.26 -14.09
CA ILE A 277 6.78 -3.92 -13.81
C ILE A 277 7.60 -3.92 -12.52
N VAL A 278 7.12 -4.57 -11.45
CA VAL A 278 7.85 -4.67 -10.18
C VAL A 278 9.14 -5.47 -10.33
N GLU A 279 9.14 -6.55 -11.11
CA GLU A 279 10.34 -7.31 -11.45
C GLU A 279 11.38 -6.41 -12.14
N SER A 280 10.94 -5.56 -13.06
CA SER A 280 11.81 -4.59 -13.73
C SER A 280 12.33 -3.50 -12.79
N LEU A 281 11.62 -3.23 -11.69
CA LEU A 281 12.04 -2.31 -10.63
C LEU A 281 12.96 -2.96 -9.58
N GLU A 282 13.17 -4.28 -9.57
CA GLU A 282 14.01 -4.97 -8.58
C GLU A 282 15.41 -4.33 -8.41
N PRO A 283 16.13 -3.95 -9.49
CA PRO A 283 17.43 -3.29 -9.34
C PRO A 283 17.31 -1.96 -8.57
N ALA A 284 16.26 -1.18 -8.80
CA ALA A 284 16.00 0.06 -8.09
C ALA A 284 15.65 -0.20 -6.62
N ILE A 285 14.73 -1.14 -6.37
CA ILE A 285 14.31 -1.58 -5.03
C ILE A 285 15.51 -2.04 -4.20
N SER A 286 16.41 -2.85 -4.78
CA SER A 286 17.59 -3.36 -4.09
C SER A 286 18.53 -2.26 -3.59
N THR A 287 18.59 -1.13 -4.31
CA THR A 287 19.41 0.04 -3.95
C THR A 287 18.92 0.74 -2.69
N LEU A 288 17.62 0.62 -2.37
CA LEU A 288 17.02 1.28 -1.20
C LEU A 288 17.56 0.73 0.12
N SER A 289 17.88 -0.56 0.15
CA SER A 289 18.43 -1.25 1.32
C SER A 289 19.86 -0.84 1.69
N ALA A 290 20.55 -0.11 0.81
CA ALA A 290 21.93 0.31 1.05
C ALA A 290 21.99 1.32 2.21
N LYS A 291 22.81 1.00 3.22
CA LYS A 291 23.12 1.94 4.30
C LYS A 291 24.00 3.06 3.79
N ILE A 292 23.53 4.29 3.93
CA ILE A 292 24.28 5.49 3.56
C ILE A 292 25.02 5.99 4.80
N GLU A 293 26.19 5.43 5.08
CA GLU A 293 27.03 5.90 6.19
C GLU A 293 27.80 7.16 5.76
N LYS A 294 27.33 8.33 6.21
CA LYS A 294 27.99 9.64 6.05
C LYS A 294 28.43 9.94 4.61
N LEU A 295 27.53 10.53 3.82
CA LEU A 295 27.94 11.26 2.62
C LEU A 295 28.79 12.47 3.05
N ASN A 296 30.09 12.36 2.81
CA ASN A 296 31.04 13.43 3.04
C ASN A 296 30.87 14.46 1.91
N TRP A 297 29.93 15.39 2.08
CA TRP A 297 29.82 16.57 1.24
C TRP A 297 30.91 17.56 1.67
N LYS A 298 32.11 17.37 1.14
CA LYS A 298 33.11 18.44 1.05
C LYS A 298 33.34 18.78 -0.41
#